data_AF-A0A956YJ55-F1
#
_entry.id   AF-A0A956YJ55-F1
#
_cell.length_a   1.000
_cell.length_b   1.000
_cell.length_c   1.000
_cell.angle_alpha   90.00
_cell.angle_beta   90.00
_cell.angle_gamma   90.00
#
_symmetry.space_group_name_H-M   'P 1'
#
loop_
_entity.id
_entity.type
_entity.pdbx_description
1 polymer ?
#
loop_
_entity_poly.entity_id
_entity_poly.type
_entity_poly.pdbx_seq_one_letter_code
_entity_poly.pdbx_strand_id
1 'polypeptide(L)'
;MSLSSWFRQRLRRSLLILLLVLGAPVWVFAQETDRQEAFVYGINAGIPDAVIGTFAPPAVDTIYLISTETSILSPRITSIYYWPITNDYRASWNVLNEVVEGELEIMRGLQVVETVEQTTYTIHFRTGRGSESKPDLYIGADAERANAQFEADQLAYREALLAYEQARLAWLDAAREAQNQGVAPGDILPAPLEPSPLNYYSTGLNQGFAIKLEPGNYRIRTRALDGTIVPNSERRLVVFAPRRTAIGYEVVPEQRWTFPEESNDLEGAILGEANTVVYLKPFITREYPALAYARLQDPQDASVAQTGEWTWIAGEPIEDATLEQVSGERVLAQIPLQGYTVIQTPGGDYGYEILEYDSRTPEITPRVDFVGYRLPLASDNRTFSVQLRSPDGMVLADSSRAVRVSGTTSPLVLGIISLLPLLVGAGVLWWREQQTSQLKSEDAA
;
A
#
# COMPACT_ATOMS: atom_id res chain seq x y z
N MET A 1 47.98 39.11 53.45
CA MET A 1 48.52 39.58 52.15
C MET A 1 47.54 39.18 51.05
N SER A 2 47.17 40.18 50.27
CA SER A 2 46.16 40.17 49.22
C SER A 2 46.59 39.27 48.06
N LEU A 3 45.84 38.18 47.81
CA LEU A 3 45.90 37.48 46.53
C LEU A 3 45.39 38.44 45.45
N SER A 4 46.37 38.95 44.70
CA SER A 4 46.30 40.10 43.83
C SER A 4 45.10 40.05 42.89
N SER A 5 44.42 41.20 42.78
CA SER A 5 43.34 41.45 41.80
C SER A 5 43.75 41.11 40.37
N TRP A 6 45.05 41.11 40.09
CA TRP A 6 45.66 40.75 38.82
C TRP A 6 45.42 39.28 38.40
N PHE A 7 45.51 38.33 39.33
CA PHE A 7 45.32 36.91 39.01
C PHE A 7 43.83 36.58 38.74
N ARG A 8 42.92 37.18 39.51
CA ARG A 8 41.47 37.05 39.31
C ARG A 8 40.97 37.70 38.02
N GLN A 9 41.60 38.79 37.57
CA GLN A 9 41.30 39.40 36.28
C GLN A 9 41.77 38.54 35.10
N ARG A 10 42.96 37.94 35.16
CA ARG A 10 43.43 37.03 34.11
C ARG A 10 42.55 35.79 34.01
N LEU A 11 42.20 35.17 35.12
CA LEU A 11 41.33 33.99 35.12
C LEU A 11 39.94 34.29 34.58
N ARG A 12 39.33 35.43 34.96
CA ARG A 12 38.05 35.87 34.40
C ARG A 12 38.12 36.17 32.91
N ARG A 13 39.19 36.80 32.42
CA ARG A 13 39.39 37.06 30.99
C ARG A 13 39.57 35.77 30.20
N SER A 14 40.35 34.82 30.71
CA SER A 14 40.51 33.51 30.07
C SER A 14 39.21 32.72 30.03
N LEU A 15 38.39 32.77 31.09
CA LEU A 15 37.08 32.11 31.14
C LEU A 15 36.08 32.78 30.19
N LEU A 16 36.10 34.12 30.07
CA LEU A 16 35.23 34.85 29.15
C LEU A 16 35.59 34.57 27.69
N ILE A 17 36.89 34.47 27.37
CA ILE A 17 37.36 34.08 26.03
C ILE A 17 36.95 32.64 25.72
N LEU A 18 37.08 31.72 26.68
CA LEU A 18 36.64 30.33 26.51
C LEU A 18 35.12 30.23 26.29
N LEU A 19 34.33 31.03 27.03
CA LEU A 19 32.88 31.12 26.86
C LEU A 19 32.47 31.78 25.53
N LEU A 20 33.26 32.73 25.03
CA LEU A 20 33.05 33.33 23.70
C LEU A 20 33.43 32.37 22.55
N VAL A 21 34.41 31.49 22.75
CA VAL A 21 34.79 30.46 21.77
C VAL A 21 33.80 29.28 21.79
N LEU A 22 33.27 28.91 22.97
CA LEU A 22 32.23 27.88 23.12
C LEU A 22 30.81 28.39 22.76
N GLY A 23 30.60 29.70 22.80
CA GLY A 23 29.34 30.36 22.42
C GLY A 23 29.33 30.86 20.98
N ALA A 24 30.35 30.55 20.18
CA ALA A 24 30.31 30.82 18.75
C ALA A 24 29.15 30.01 18.15
N PRO A 25 28.12 30.65 17.57
CA PRO A 25 27.06 29.93 16.90
C PRO A 25 27.71 29.08 15.81
N VAL A 26 27.60 27.76 15.95
CA VAL A 26 27.85 26.87 14.81
C VAL A 26 26.73 27.21 13.85
N TRP A 27 27.06 28.03 12.84
CA TRP A 27 26.19 28.27 11.71
C TRP A 27 26.08 26.94 10.97
N VAL A 28 25.13 26.11 11.41
CA VAL A 28 24.63 25.00 10.62
C VAL A 28 23.80 25.64 9.52
N PHE A 29 24.49 26.08 8.47
CA PHE A 29 23.82 26.34 7.21
C PHE A 29 23.14 25.04 6.81
N ALA A 30 21.82 25.08 6.59
CA ALA A 30 21.15 24.00 5.88
C ALA A 30 21.93 23.84 4.58
N GLN A 31 22.59 22.68 4.44
CA GLN A 31 23.44 22.39 3.30
C GLN A 31 22.48 22.16 2.14
N GLU A 32 22.14 23.22 1.42
CA GLU A 32 21.43 23.14 0.15
C GLU A 32 22.36 22.35 -0.78
N THR A 33 22.00 21.10 -1.05
CA THR A 33 22.80 20.23 -1.90
C THR A 33 22.81 20.79 -3.31
N ASP A 34 24.01 20.96 -3.87
CA ASP A 34 24.18 21.50 -5.21
C ASP A 34 23.35 20.70 -6.21
N ARG A 35 22.46 21.42 -6.90
CA ARG A 35 21.64 20.87 -7.98
C ARG A 35 22.53 20.71 -9.20
N GLN A 36 22.40 19.59 -9.87
CA GLN A 36 23.12 19.30 -11.11
C GLN A 36 22.15 18.82 -12.18
N GLU A 37 22.40 19.20 -13.42
CA GLU A 37 21.69 18.65 -14.58
C GLU A 37 22.20 17.23 -14.86
N ALA A 38 21.28 16.30 -15.06
CA ALA A 38 21.62 14.91 -15.29
C ALA A 38 20.61 14.22 -16.22
N PHE A 39 21.13 13.27 -16.98
CA PHE A 39 20.31 12.26 -17.65
C PHE A 39 19.76 11.28 -16.61
N VAL A 40 18.45 11.04 -16.68
CA VAL A 40 17.73 10.08 -15.84
C VAL A 40 16.74 9.28 -16.67
N TYR A 41 16.37 8.10 -16.21
CA TYR A 41 15.15 7.44 -16.66
C TYR A 41 14.04 7.70 -15.66
N GLY A 42 13.00 8.43 -16.06
CA GLY A 42 11.70 8.35 -15.38
C GLY A 42 11.09 6.98 -15.63
N ILE A 43 10.59 6.33 -14.59
CA ILE A 43 10.10 4.95 -14.64
C ILE A 43 8.66 4.95 -14.14
N ASN A 44 7.74 4.47 -14.97
CA ASN A 44 6.40 4.08 -14.54
C ASN A 44 6.35 2.56 -14.66
N ALA A 45 6.69 1.86 -13.57
CA ALA A 45 6.74 0.41 -13.56
C ALA A 45 5.33 -0.15 -13.39
N GLY A 46 4.87 -0.92 -14.37
CA GLY A 46 3.59 -1.63 -14.29
C GLY A 46 3.70 -2.80 -13.31
N ILE A 47 2.74 -2.89 -12.39
CA ILE A 47 2.54 -4.04 -11.52
C ILE A 47 1.06 -4.47 -11.60
N PRO A 48 0.69 -5.71 -11.21
CA PRO A 48 -0.62 -6.27 -11.51
C PRO A 48 -1.82 -5.38 -11.15
N ASP A 49 -1.74 -4.63 -10.04
CA ASP A 49 -2.82 -3.75 -9.57
C ASP A 49 -2.45 -2.26 -9.45
N ALA A 50 -1.28 -1.86 -9.98
CA ALA A 50 -0.81 -0.48 -9.82
C ALA A 50 0.25 -0.09 -10.86
N VAL A 51 0.58 1.20 -10.89
CA VAL A 51 1.75 1.73 -11.60
C VAL A 51 2.60 2.50 -10.60
N ILE A 52 3.86 2.12 -10.48
CA ILE A 52 4.80 2.76 -9.56
C ILE A 52 5.64 3.78 -10.32
N GLY A 53 5.47 5.05 -9.96
CA GLY A 53 6.29 6.16 -10.47
C GLY A 53 7.58 6.31 -9.66
N THR A 54 8.72 6.14 -10.30
CA THR A 54 10.05 6.34 -9.72
C THR A 54 11.03 6.84 -10.80
N PHE A 55 12.31 6.96 -10.48
CA PHE A 55 13.32 7.28 -11.48
C PHE A 55 14.69 6.68 -11.14
N ALA A 56 15.50 6.46 -12.17
CA ALA A 56 16.88 6.01 -12.04
C ALA A 56 17.86 7.17 -12.34
N PRO A 57 18.52 7.76 -11.31
CA PRO A 57 19.59 8.74 -11.52
C PRO A 57 20.85 8.09 -12.11
N PRO A 58 21.89 8.87 -12.47
CA PRO A 58 23.17 8.34 -12.94
C PRO A 58 23.82 7.32 -11.99
N ALA A 59 23.61 7.45 -10.68
CA ALA A 59 24.17 6.54 -9.68
C ALA A 59 23.51 5.15 -9.65
N VAL A 60 22.34 5.00 -10.29
CA VAL A 60 21.62 3.73 -10.37
C VAL A 60 21.96 3.05 -11.69
N ASP A 61 22.73 1.97 -11.62
CA ASP A 61 23.17 1.22 -12.81
C ASP A 61 22.12 0.26 -13.35
N THR A 62 21.16 -0.18 -12.52
CA THR A 62 20.24 -1.28 -12.84
C THR A 62 18.79 -0.88 -12.59
N ILE A 63 17.95 -1.11 -13.58
CA ILE A 63 16.49 -0.94 -13.52
C ILE A 63 15.84 -2.32 -13.44
N TYR A 64 14.78 -2.46 -12.64
CA TYR A 64 14.06 -3.70 -12.44
C TYR A 64 12.60 -3.52 -12.88
N LEU A 65 12.09 -4.43 -13.71
CA LEU A 65 10.71 -4.42 -14.21
C LEU A 65 10.09 -5.82 -14.11
N ILE A 66 8.76 -5.90 -14.03
CA ILE A 66 8.02 -7.18 -14.11
C ILE A 66 7.65 -7.47 -15.56
N SER A 67 7.69 -8.75 -15.95
CA SER A 67 7.42 -9.24 -17.31
C SER A 67 5.94 -9.28 -17.70
N THR A 68 5.03 -9.43 -16.73
CA THR A 68 3.59 -9.60 -17.00
C THR A 68 2.92 -8.29 -17.42
N GLU A 69 3.43 -7.16 -16.94
CA GLU A 69 2.87 -5.83 -17.12
C GLU A 69 3.74 -4.97 -18.04
N THR A 70 3.09 -4.01 -18.70
CA THR A 70 3.79 -3.00 -19.49
C THR A 70 4.32 -1.90 -18.57
N SER A 71 5.59 -1.55 -18.73
CA SER A 71 6.21 -0.43 -18.01
C SER A 71 6.65 0.66 -18.98
N ILE A 72 6.70 1.91 -18.53
CA ILE A 72 7.21 3.02 -19.35
C ILE A 72 8.57 3.48 -18.83
N LEU A 73 9.56 3.53 -19.72
CA LEU A 73 10.84 4.19 -19.47
C LEU A 73 10.89 5.51 -20.24
N SER A 74 11.04 6.62 -19.52
CA SER A 74 11.04 7.98 -20.08
C SER A 74 12.43 8.59 -19.90
N PRO A 75 13.32 8.59 -20.91
CA PRO A 75 14.62 9.23 -20.80
C PRO A 75 14.45 10.75 -20.74
N ARG A 76 15.08 11.39 -19.73
CA ARG A 76 14.91 12.82 -19.47
C ARG A 76 16.20 13.47 -19.05
N ILE A 77 16.35 14.76 -19.38
CA ILE A 77 17.32 15.64 -18.73
C ILE A 77 16.56 16.43 -17.66
N THR A 78 17.03 16.36 -16.41
CA THR A 78 16.42 17.06 -15.28
C THR A 78 17.47 17.53 -14.29
N SER A 79 17.07 18.43 -13.39
CA SER A 79 17.89 18.88 -12.28
C SER A 79 17.71 17.94 -11.10
N ILE A 80 18.78 17.25 -10.69
CA ILE A 80 18.80 16.36 -9.53
C ILE A 80 19.62 16.95 -8.39
N TYR A 81 19.25 16.62 -7.17
CA TYR A 81 20.03 16.91 -5.97
C TYR A 81 19.96 15.73 -5.00
N TYR A 82 21.01 15.54 -4.23
CA TYR A 82 21.04 14.49 -3.21
C TYR A 82 20.34 14.98 -1.94
N TRP A 83 19.47 14.18 -1.33
CA TRP A 83 18.74 14.51 -0.10
C TRP A 83 19.28 13.69 1.08
N PRO A 84 20.09 14.27 1.98
CA PRO A 84 20.79 13.51 3.00
C PRO A 84 19.89 12.79 4.01
N ILE A 85 18.65 13.26 4.21
CA ILE A 85 17.73 12.65 5.19
C ILE A 85 17.23 11.28 4.72
N THR A 86 16.95 11.12 3.43
CA THR A 86 16.50 9.85 2.83
C THR A 86 17.63 9.12 2.10
N ASN A 87 18.83 9.70 2.05
CA ASN A 87 20.01 9.12 1.42
C ASN A 87 19.77 8.76 -0.07
N ASP A 88 18.98 9.58 -0.77
CA ASP A 88 18.58 9.36 -2.17
C ASP A 88 18.74 10.64 -3.00
N TYR A 89 18.76 10.51 -4.33
CA TYR A 89 18.60 11.65 -5.23
C TYR A 89 17.12 11.96 -5.41
N ARG A 90 16.83 13.26 -5.47
CA ARG A 90 15.52 13.83 -5.82
C ARG A 90 15.63 14.56 -7.15
N ALA A 91 14.59 14.43 -7.97
CA ALA A 91 14.48 15.13 -9.24
C ALA A 91 13.55 16.33 -9.12
N SER A 92 13.98 17.47 -9.65
CA SER A 92 13.22 18.72 -9.72
C SER A 92 12.53 18.83 -11.07
N TRP A 93 11.53 17.98 -11.33
CA TRP A 93 10.79 17.95 -12.60
C TRP A 93 10.08 19.28 -12.94
N ASN A 94 9.84 20.13 -11.94
CA ASN A 94 9.27 21.46 -12.13
C ASN A 94 10.31 22.52 -12.56
N VAL A 95 11.60 22.24 -12.36
CA VAL A 95 12.70 23.14 -12.74
C VAL A 95 13.21 22.82 -14.14
N LEU A 96 13.47 21.53 -14.40
CA LEU A 96 13.93 21.05 -15.70
C LEU A 96 13.35 19.66 -15.94
N ASN A 97 12.72 19.45 -17.10
CA ASN A 97 12.09 18.18 -17.44
C ASN A 97 12.03 18.01 -18.95
N GLU A 98 13.20 17.95 -19.57
CA GLU A 98 13.33 17.84 -21.02
C GLU A 98 13.27 16.38 -21.45
N VAL A 99 12.47 16.11 -22.46
CA VAL A 99 12.37 14.79 -23.08
C VAL A 99 13.60 14.58 -23.95
N VAL A 100 14.25 13.42 -23.79
CA VAL A 100 15.31 13.00 -24.71
C VAL A 100 14.68 12.20 -25.83
N GLU A 101 14.66 12.77 -27.03
CA GLU A 101 14.10 12.13 -28.23
C GLU A 101 15.02 11.05 -28.79
N GLY A 102 14.42 10.01 -29.37
CA GLY A 102 15.14 8.96 -30.05
C GLY A 102 14.51 7.58 -29.87
N GLU A 103 15.35 6.56 -29.88
CA GLU A 103 14.95 5.16 -29.77
C GLU A 103 15.63 4.51 -28.57
N LEU A 104 14.96 3.54 -27.95
CA LEU A 104 15.56 2.71 -26.92
C LEU A 104 16.07 1.42 -27.55
N GLU A 105 17.39 1.21 -27.50
CA GLU A 105 17.97 -0.07 -27.88
C GLU A 105 18.03 -0.99 -26.67
N ILE A 106 17.45 -2.19 -26.82
CA ILE A 106 17.48 -3.26 -25.84
C ILE A 106 18.43 -4.33 -26.35
N MET A 107 19.40 -4.69 -25.53
CA MET A 107 20.48 -5.58 -25.89
C MET A 107 20.54 -6.79 -24.96
N ARG A 108 20.86 -7.96 -25.52
CA ARG A 108 21.34 -9.13 -24.77
C ARG A 108 22.81 -9.35 -25.09
N GLY A 109 23.68 -9.17 -24.11
CA GLY A 109 25.12 -9.13 -24.34
C GLY A 109 25.49 -7.93 -25.21
N LEU A 110 26.05 -8.18 -26.41
CA LEU A 110 26.46 -7.16 -27.37
C LEU A 110 25.49 -7.00 -28.56
N GLN A 111 24.44 -7.82 -28.62
CA GLN A 111 23.49 -7.83 -29.72
C GLN A 111 22.24 -7.04 -29.33
N VAL A 112 21.83 -6.10 -30.18
CA VAL A 112 20.51 -5.45 -30.10
C VAL A 112 19.46 -6.50 -30.45
N VAL A 113 18.58 -6.80 -29.50
CA VAL A 113 17.49 -7.76 -29.64
C VAL A 113 16.18 -7.08 -30.02
N GLU A 114 16.04 -5.80 -29.65
CA GLU A 114 14.85 -5.00 -29.91
C GLU A 114 15.21 -3.52 -29.89
N THR A 115 14.54 -2.74 -30.73
CA THR A 115 14.59 -1.28 -30.74
C THR A 115 13.16 -0.78 -30.56
N VAL A 116 12.93 0.05 -29.55
CA VAL A 116 11.60 0.55 -29.19
C VAL A 116 11.51 2.02 -29.55
N GLU A 117 10.51 2.35 -30.37
CA GLU A 117 10.19 3.72 -30.71
C GLU A 117 9.52 4.44 -29.54
N GLN A 118 9.77 5.74 -29.44
CA GLN A 118 9.13 6.58 -28.43
C GLN A 118 7.65 6.75 -28.75
N THR A 119 6.81 6.63 -27.74
CA THR A 119 5.36 6.75 -27.86
C THR A 119 4.80 7.68 -26.80
N THR A 120 3.68 8.31 -27.14
CA THR A 120 2.87 9.06 -26.20
C THR A 120 2.23 8.09 -25.19
N TYR A 121 2.09 8.50 -23.94
CA TYR A 121 1.34 7.77 -22.93
C TYR A 121 0.64 8.73 -21.96
N THR A 122 -0.40 8.24 -21.29
CA THR A 122 -1.02 8.90 -20.14
C THR A 122 -1.47 7.85 -19.13
N ILE A 123 -1.51 8.23 -17.86
CA ILE A 123 -1.97 7.37 -16.78
C ILE A 123 -3.17 8.04 -16.13
N HIS A 124 -4.29 7.33 -16.07
CA HIS A 124 -5.48 7.78 -15.36
C HIS A 124 -5.59 7.03 -14.05
N PHE A 125 -5.74 7.78 -12.97
CA PHE A 125 -5.92 7.25 -11.63
C PHE A 125 -7.34 7.51 -11.19
N ARG A 126 -8.09 6.46 -10.89
CA ARG A 126 -9.47 6.56 -10.43
C ARG A 126 -9.51 6.78 -8.93
N THR A 127 -10.34 7.70 -8.48
CA THR A 127 -10.61 7.98 -7.07
C THR A 127 -11.90 7.28 -6.66
N GLY A 128 -11.78 6.19 -5.94
CA GLY A 128 -12.89 5.40 -5.36
C GLY A 128 -12.33 4.41 -4.34
N ARG A 129 -13.11 4.02 -3.33
CA ARG A 129 -12.72 2.95 -2.40
C ARG A 129 -13.25 1.60 -2.91
N GLY A 130 -12.34 0.68 -3.18
CA GLY A 130 -12.62 -0.66 -3.71
C GLY A 130 -11.57 -1.10 -4.73
N SER A 131 -11.83 -2.26 -5.33
CA SER A 131 -11.09 -2.93 -6.40
C SER A 131 -10.91 -2.14 -7.70
N GLU A 132 -11.60 -1.00 -7.86
CA GLU A 132 -11.61 -0.16 -9.06
C GLU A 132 -10.48 0.90 -9.10
N SER A 133 -9.48 0.79 -8.22
CA SER A 133 -8.44 1.83 -8.03
C SER A 133 -7.16 1.61 -8.83
N LYS A 134 -7.08 0.55 -9.65
CA LYS A 134 -5.94 0.31 -10.55
C LYS A 134 -5.80 1.50 -11.53
N PRO A 135 -4.62 2.12 -11.63
CA PRO A 135 -4.35 3.14 -12.64
C PRO A 135 -4.38 2.55 -14.05
N ASP A 136 -5.11 3.19 -14.94
CA ASP A 136 -5.20 2.82 -16.35
C ASP A 136 -4.03 3.46 -17.12
N LEU A 137 -3.12 2.64 -17.68
CA LEU A 137 -2.04 3.10 -18.56
C LEU A 137 -2.50 3.04 -20.03
N TYR A 138 -2.60 4.19 -20.68
CA TYR A 138 -2.91 4.31 -22.11
C TYR A 138 -1.66 4.68 -22.90
N ILE A 139 -1.50 4.10 -24.09
CA ILE A 139 -0.31 4.25 -24.94
C ILE A 139 -0.73 4.60 -26.37
N GLY A 140 0.05 5.46 -27.03
CA GLY A 140 -0.15 5.86 -28.42
C GLY A 140 -1.48 6.56 -28.65
N ALA A 141 -2.20 6.15 -29.69
CA ALA A 141 -3.50 6.73 -30.04
C ALA A 141 -4.56 6.56 -28.93
N ASP A 142 -4.45 5.52 -28.09
CA ASP A 142 -5.36 5.35 -26.96
C ASP A 142 -5.04 6.36 -25.85
N ALA A 143 -3.77 6.78 -25.70
CA ALA A 143 -3.40 7.84 -24.76
C ALA A 143 -3.99 9.19 -25.16
N GLU A 144 -3.92 9.53 -26.45
CA GLU A 144 -4.51 10.76 -27.00
C GLU A 144 -6.03 10.77 -26.80
N ARG A 145 -6.70 9.65 -27.10
CA ARG A 145 -8.15 9.52 -26.93
C ARG A 145 -8.56 9.63 -25.47
N ALA A 146 -7.85 8.94 -24.57
CA ALA A 146 -8.13 8.99 -23.14
C ALA A 146 -7.93 10.40 -22.57
N ASN A 147 -6.82 11.07 -22.92
CA ASN A 147 -6.56 12.43 -22.46
C ASN A 147 -7.59 13.44 -23.00
N ALA A 148 -7.98 13.33 -24.28
CA ALA A 148 -9.02 14.17 -24.86
C ALA A 148 -10.38 13.97 -24.17
N GLN A 149 -10.73 12.73 -23.80
CA GLN A 149 -11.93 12.45 -23.03
C GLN A 149 -11.86 13.10 -21.64
N PHE A 150 -10.72 12.99 -20.96
CA PHE A 150 -10.53 13.62 -19.65
C PHE A 150 -10.67 15.15 -19.71
N GLU A 151 -10.10 15.80 -20.72
CA GLU A 151 -10.25 17.24 -20.93
C GLU A 151 -11.71 17.65 -21.20
N ALA A 152 -12.44 16.83 -21.99
CA ALA A 152 -13.86 17.03 -22.24
C ALA A 152 -14.69 16.88 -20.96
N ASP A 153 -14.41 15.86 -20.15
CA ASP A 153 -15.08 15.64 -18.87
C ASP A 153 -14.81 16.78 -17.87
N GLN A 154 -13.58 17.30 -17.82
CA GLN A 154 -13.25 18.48 -17.01
C GLN A 154 -14.01 19.72 -17.47
N LEU A 155 -14.16 19.93 -18.77
CA LEU A 155 -14.94 21.04 -19.30
C LEU A 155 -16.42 20.88 -18.91
N ALA A 156 -17.01 19.71 -19.14
CA ALA A 156 -18.41 19.42 -18.80
C ALA A 156 -18.68 19.59 -17.30
N TYR A 157 -17.79 19.10 -16.43
CA TYR A 157 -17.91 19.29 -14.98
C TYR A 157 -17.85 20.76 -14.57
N ARG A 158 -16.91 21.54 -15.14
CA ARG A 158 -16.83 22.99 -14.87
C ARG A 158 -18.10 23.73 -15.30
N GLU A 159 -18.66 23.39 -16.46
CA GLU A 159 -19.92 23.97 -16.94
C GLU A 159 -21.10 23.60 -16.02
N ALA A 160 -21.19 22.34 -15.59
CA ALA A 160 -22.21 21.89 -14.65
C ALA A 160 -22.10 22.58 -13.29
N LEU A 161 -20.88 22.77 -12.79
CA LEU A 161 -20.63 23.47 -11.52
C LEU A 161 -21.03 24.94 -11.59
N LEU A 162 -20.75 25.62 -12.72
CA LEU A 162 -21.21 26.99 -12.95
C LEU A 162 -22.73 27.09 -13.00
N ALA A 163 -23.41 26.15 -13.67
CA ALA A 163 -24.86 26.09 -13.73
C ALA A 163 -25.48 25.83 -12.33
N TYR A 164 -24.87 24.93 -11.56
CA TYR A 164 -25.27 24.65 -10.18
C TYR A 164 -25.14 25.88 -9.28
N GLU A 165 -24.01 26.60 -9.31
CA GLU A 165 -23.84 27.81 -8.49
C GLU A 165 -24.87 28.89 -8.84
N GLN A 166 -25.19 29.07 -10.13
CA GLN A 166 -26.25 29.98 -10.56
C GLN A 166 -27.63 29.54 -10.04
N ALA A 167 -27.97 28.26 -10.17
CA ALA A 167 -29.22 27.71 -9.66
C ALA A 167 -29.30 27.81 -8.12
N ARG A 168 -28.18 27.61 -7.42
CA ARG A 168 -28.09 27.67 -5.96
C ARG A 168 -28.31 29.08 -5.44
N LEU A 169 -27.74 30.10 -6.11
CA LEU A 169 -28.00 31.50 -5.78
C LEU A 169 -29.48 31.86 -5.99
N ALA A 170 -30.06 31.48 -7.14
CA ALA A 170 -31.47 31.72 -7.41
C ALA A 170 -32.39 31.03 -6.39
N TRP A 171 -32.04 29.80 -6.00
CA TRP A 171 -32.74 29.05 -4.97
C TRP A 171 -32.64 29.72 -3.59
N LEU A 172 -31.46 30.19 -3.19
CA LEU A 172 -31.26 30.91 -1.92
C LEU A 172 -32.10 32.19 -1.83
N ASP A 173 -32.19 32.94 -2.93
CA ASP A 173 -33.02 34.15 -2.99
C ASP A 173 -34.51 33.79 -2.92
N ALA A 174 -34.96 32.76 -3.66
CA ALA A 174 -36.34 32.29 -3.62
C ALA A 174 -36.74 31.73 -2.24
N ALA A 175 -35.85 30.97 -1.60
CA ALA A 175 -36.07 30.42 -0.27
C ALA A 175 -36.19 31.54 0.79
N ARG A 176 -35.35 32.58 0.68
CA ARG A 176 -35.43 33.76 1.56
C ARG A 176 -36.74 34.51 1.38
N GLU A 177 -37.18 34.71 0.15
CA GLU A 177 -38.46 35.37 -0.14
C GLU A 177 -39.66 34.56 0.37
N ALA A 178 -39.66 33.24 0.14
CA ALA A 178 -40.68 32.34 0.65
C ALA A 178 -40.75 32.36 2.20
N GLN A 179 -39.58 32.40 2.86
CA GLN A 179 -39.50 32.55 4.32
C GLN A 179 -40.06 33.89 4.80
N ASN A 180 -39.76 35.00 4.11
CA ASN A 180 -40.32 36.32 4.43
C ASN A 180 -41.85 36.36 4.28
N GLN A 181 -42.40 35.60 3.34
CA GLN A 181 -43.84 35.47 3.09
C GLN A 181 -44.53 34.45 4.01
N GLY A 182 -43.79 33.78 4.90
CA GLY A 182 -44.33 32.79 5.84
C GLY A 182 -44.72 31.45 5.19
N VAL A 183 -44.15 31.12 4.03
CA VAL A 183 -44.34 29.83 3.35
C VAL A 183 -43.69 28.71 4.15
N ALA A 184 -44.37 27.57 4.28
CA ALA A 184 -43.84 26.42 5.02
C ALA A 184 -42.62 25.80 4.30
N PRO A 185 -41.62 25.26 5.02
CA PRO A 185 -40.39 24.72 4.40
C PRO A 185 -40.61 23.62 3.35
N GLY A 186 -41.69 22.85 3.45
CA GLY A 186 -42.02 21.78 2.50
C GLY A 186 -42.61 22.26 1.17
N ASP A 187 -43.00 23.54 1.09
CA ASP A 187 -43.57 24.16 -0.12
C ASP A 187 -42.50 24.94 -0.92
N ILE A 188 -41.25 24.98 -0.43
CA ILE A 188 -40.11 25.57 -1.12
C ILE A 188 -39.55 24.53 -2.10
N LEU A 189 -39.21 24.94 -3.33
CA LEU A 189 -38.54 24.07 -4.30
C LEU A 189 -37.31 23.41 -3.67
N PRO A 190 -37.00 22.14 -4.01
CA PRO A 190 -35.81 21.48 -3.50
C PRO A 190 -34.55 22.24 -3.93
N ALA A 191 -33.52 22.23 -3.08
CA ALA A 191 -32.22 22.78 -3.43
C ALA A 191 -31.70 22.09 -4.71
N PRO A 192 -31.02 22.81 -5.60
CA PRO A 192 -30.38 22.19 -6.75
C PRO A 192 -29.36 21.15 -6.27
N LEU A 193 -29.22 20.07 -7.03
CA LEU A 193 -28.26 19.01 -6.73
C LEU A 193 -26.87 19.43 -7.23
N GLU A 194 -25.87 19.30 -6.37
CA GLU A 194 -24.48 19.53 -6.75
C GLU A 194 -24.02 18.47 -7.76
N PRO A 195 -23.32 18.84 -8.84
CA PRO A 195 -22.80 17.86 -9.81
C PRO A 195 -21.78 16.95 -9.13
N SER A 196 -21.83 15.65 -9.45
CA SER A 196 -20.86 14.69 -8.93
C SER A 196 -19.45 15.04 -9.41
N PRO A 197 -18.43 15.03 -8.53
CA PRO A 197 -17.06 15.31 -8.91
C PRO A 197 -16.53 14.26 -9.88
N LEU A 198 -15.52 14.64 -10.67
CA LEU A 198 -14.76 13.67 -11.46
C LEU A 198 -14.00 12.74 -10.54
N ASN A 199 -14.33 11.45 -10.63
CA ASN A 199 -13.73 10.41 -9.81
C ASN A 199 -12.45 9.84 -10.42
N TYR A 200 -11.68 10.65 -11.16
CA TYR A 200 -10.38 10.25 -11.69
C TYR A 200 -9.53 11.47 -12.08
N TYR A 201 -8.20 11.29 -12.10
CA TYR A 201 -7.23 12.29 -12.53
C TYR A 201 -6.27 11.71 -13.57
N SER A 202 -5.72 12.57 -14.44
CA SER A 202 -4.77 12.20 -15.48
C SER A 202 -3.39 12.81 -15.24
N THR A 203 -2.34 12.12 -15.66
CA THR A 203 -0.96 12.66 -15.71
C THR A 203 -0.70 13.55 -16.92
N GLY A 204 -1.70 13.71 -17.81
CA GLY A 204 -1.52 14.36 -19.10
C GLY A 204 -0.72 13.51 -20.08
N LEU A 205 -0.53 14.02 -21.30
CA LEU A 205 0.28 13.35 -22.32
C LEU A 205 1.77 13.50 -22.02
N ASN A 206 2.46 12.37 -21.95
CA ASN A 206 3.90 12.26 -21.74
C ASN A 206 4.53 11.40 -22.85
N GLN A 207 5.86 11.45 -22.97
CA GLN A 207 6.61 10.67 -23.97
C GLN A 207 7.54 9.66 -23.28
N GLY A 208 7.57 8.42 -23.78
CA GLY A 208 8.42 7.37 -23.24
C GLY A 208 8.39 6.10 -24.08
N PHE A 209 9.12 5.08 -23.66
CA PHE A 209 9.18 3.78 -24.32
C PHE A 209 8.33 2.78 -23.55
N ALA A 210 7.36 2.17 -24.23
CA ALA A 210 6.55 1.09 -23.67
C ALA A 210 7.32 -0.22 -23.74
N ILE A 211 7.65 -0.78 -22.58
CA ILE A 211 8.48 -1.97 -22.43
C ILE A 211 7.64 -3.10 -21.87
N LYS A 212 7.56 -4.20 -22.62
CA LYS A 212 7.05 -5.49 -22.17
C LYS A 212 7.95 -6.59 -22.70
N LEU A 213 8.85 -7.06 -21.84
CA LEU A 213 9.89 -8.03 -22.20
C LEU A 213 9.73 -9.32 -21.43
N GLU A 214 10.21 -10.41 -22.02
CA GLU A 214 10.36 -11.67 -21.32
C GLU A 214 11.37 -11.56 -20.16
N PRO A 215 11.24 -12.39 -19.11
CA PRO A 215 12.20 -12.41 -18.01
C PRO A 215 13.64 -12.61 -18.51
N GLY A 216 14.57 -11.83 -17.98
CA GLY A 216 15.96 -11.89 -18.38
C GLY A 216 16.78 -10.68 -17.96
N ASN A 217 18.07 -10.74 -18.28
CA ASN A 217 19.01 -9.65 -18.07
C ASN A 217 19.33 -9.00 -19.42
N TYR A 218 19.14 -7.70 -19.48
CA TYR A 218 19.33 -6.87 -20.67
C TYR A 218 20.25 -5.70 -20.35
N ARG A 219 20.73 -5.05 -21.41
CA ARG A 219 21.25 -3.69 -21.34
C ARG A 219 20.37 -2.79 -22.19
N ILE A 220 20.13 -1.59 -21.73
CA ILE A 220 19.39 -0.58 -22.48
C ILE A 220 20.26 0.65 -22.68
N ARG A 221 20.05 1.37 -23.78
CA ARG A 221 20.62 2.69 -24.01
C ARG A 221 19.71 3.49 -24.94
N THR A 222 19.72 4.81 -24.79
CA THR A 222 18.99 5.71 -25.68
C THR A 222 19.89 6.11 -26.83
N ARG A 223 19.41 5.89 -28.05
CA ARG A 223 20.02 6.40 -29.28
C ARG A 223 19.25 7.65 -29.71
N ALA A 224 19.93 8.77 -29.83
CA ALA A 224 19.34 10.01 -30.30
C ALA A 224 18.98 9.93 -31.79
N LEU A 225 18.16 10.87 -32.28
CA LEU A 225 17.72 10.94 -33.68
C LEU A 225 18.88 11.08 -34.69
N ASP A 226 20.03 11.63 -34.27
CA ASP A 226 21.24 11.74 -35.09
C ASP A 226 22.06 10.44 -35.14
N GLY A 227 21.57 9.37 -34.49
CA GLY A 227 22.21 8.06 -34.42
C GLY A 227 23.28 7.95 -33.33
N THR A 228 23.56 9.00 -32.56
CA THR A 228 24.54 8.93 -31.45
C THR A 228 23.94 8.28 -30.20
N ILE A 229 24.79 7.68 -29.36
CA ILE A 229 24.35 7.17 -28.06
C ILE A 229 24.34 8.31 -27.07
N VAL A 230 23.20 8.52 -26.41
CA VAL A 230 23.05 9.58 -25.41
C VAL A 230 23.98 9.28 -24.22
N PRO A 231 24.85 10.23 -23.81
CA PRO A 231 25.74 10.03 -22.68
C PRO A 231 25.00 9.65 -21.40
N ASN A 232 25.59 8.74 -20.63
CA ASN A 232 25.01 8.24 -19.37
C ASN A 232 23.62 7.59 -19.51
N SER A 233 23.21 7.17 -20.72
CA SER A 233 21.94 6.45 -20.92
C SER A 233 22.06 4.93 -20.77
N GLU A 234 23.26 4.36 -20.77
CA GLU A 234 23.42 2.91 -20.65
C GLU A 234 23.03 2.43 -19.24
N ARG A 235 22.13 1.45 -19.16
CA ARG A 235 21.72 0.79 -17.91
C ARG A 235 21.62 -0.71 -18.09
N ARG A 236 21.78 -1.45 -17.00
CA ARG A 236 21.31 -2.83 -16.91
C ARG A 236 19.80 -2.81 -16.70
N LEU A 237 19.08 -3.71 -17.35
CA LEU A 237 17.66 -3.90 -17.17
C LEU A 237 17.42 -5.36 -16.79
N VAL A 238 16.83 -5.59 -15.62
CA VAL A 238 16.47 -6.91 -15.12
C VAL A 238 14.96 -7.02 -15.17
N VAL A 239 14.48 -7.96 -15.98
CA VAL A 239 13.05 -8.26 -16.08
C VAL A 239 12.79 -9.58 -15.40
N PHE A 240 11.85 -9.62 -14.47
CA PHE A 240 11.55 -10.81 -13.68
C PHE A 240 10.08 -11.20 -13.78
N ALA A 241 9.80 -12.46 -13.49
CA ALA A 241 8.45 -13.03 -13.45
C ALA A 241 8.14 -13.50 -12.02
N PRO A 242 6.85 -13.62 -11.69
CA PRO A 242 6.49 -14.34 -10.48
C PRO A 242 6.93 -15.80 -10.59
N ARG A 243 7.41 -16.38 -9.50
CA ARG A 243 7.73 -17.82 -9.40
C ARG A 243 6.45 -18.64 -9.22
N ARG A 244 5.50 -18.11 -8.45
CA ARG A 244 4.24 -18.75 -8.09
C ARG A 244 3.10 -17.75 -8.13
N THR A 245 1.90 -18.26 -8.35
CA THR A 245 0.65 -17.52 -8.25
C THR A 245 -0.30 -18.34 -7.40
N ALA A 246 -0.99 -17.66 -6.50
CA ALA A 246 -1.90 -18.25 -5.53
C ALA A 246 -3.05 -17.29 -5.24
N ILE A 247 -3.93 -17.66 -4.32
CA ILE A 247 -5.00 -16.82 -3.83
C ILE A 247 -4.68 -16.42 -2.39
N GLY A 248 -4.55 -15.13 -2.12
CA GLY A 248 -4.41 -14.55 -0.79
C GLY A 248 -5.75 -14.03 -0.28
N TYR A 249 -5.79 -13.67 1.01
CA TYR A 249 -6.95 -13.05 1.63
C TYR A 249 -6.54 -11.83 2.44
N GLU A 250 -7.24 -10.73 2.25
CA GLU A 250 -7.26 -9.63 3.21
C GLU A 250 -8.34 -9.96 4.24
N VAL A 251 -7.94 -10.08 5.50
CA VAL A 251 -8.80 -10.38 6.64
C VAL A 251 -9.12 -9.05 7.33
N VAL A 252 -10.38 -8.65 7.28
CA VAL A 252 -10.87 -7.41 7.89
C VAL A 252 -11.69 -7.78 9.12
N PRO A 253 -11.17 -7.61 10.35
CA PRO A 253 -11.95 -7.85 11.56
C PRO A 253 -13.03 -6.78 11.71
N GLU A 254 -14.26 -7.18 12.06
CA GLU A 254 -15.39 -6.25 12.22
C GLU A 254 -15.09 -5.12 13.22
N GLN A 255 -14.40 -5.45 14.32
CA GLN A 255 -14.06 -4.50 15.39
C GLN A 255 -12.88 -3.58 15.03
N ARG A 256 -12.08 -3.92 14.00
CA ARG A 256 -10.82 -3.25 13.65
C ARG A 256 -10.69 -3.08 12.14
N TRP A 257 -11.76 -2.63 11.49
CA TRP A 257 -11.83 -2.58 10.03
C TRP A 257 -10.70 -1.76 9.37
N THR A 258 -10.16 -0.76 10.07
CA THR A 258 -9.05 0.09 9.59
C THR A 258 -7.67 -0.57 9.67
N PHE A 259 -7.57 -1.77 10.25
CA PHE A 259 -6.32 -2.54 10.37
C PHE A 259 -6.53 -3.94 9.79
N PRO A 260 -6.69 -4.06 8.47
CA PRO A 260 -6.74 -5.36 7.81
C PRO A 260 -5.42 -6.12 7.98
N GLU A 261 -5.50 -7.45 7.98
CA GLU A 261 -4.36 -8.35 8.03
C GLU A 261 -4.30 -9.17 6.74
N GLU A 262 -3.12 -9.32 6.14
CA GLU A 262 -2.95 -10.13 4.94
C GLU A 262 -2.59 -11.58 5.26
N SER A 263 -3.30 -12.52 4.64
CA SER A 263 -3.04 -13.96 4.69
C SER A 263 -2.54 -14.44 3.32
N ASN A 264 -1.28 -14.11 3.03
CA ASN A 264 -0.62 -14.45 1.75
C ASN A 264 0.06 -15.81 1.78
N ASP A 265 0.56 -16.22 2.95
CA ASP A 265 1.20 -17.52 3.11
C ASP A 265 0.16 -18.64 2.94
N LEU A 266 0.46 -19.58 2.05
CA LEU A 266 -0.39 -20.73 1.74
C LEU A 266 -0.53 -21.68 2.93
N GLU A 267 0.50 -21.77 3.77
CA GLU A 267 0.49 -22.61 4.98
C GLU A 267 -0.08 -21.87 6.20
N GLY A 268 -0.34 -20.57 6.05
CA GLY A 268 -0.92 -19.72 7.07
C GLY A 268 -2.34 -20.13 7.45
N ALA A 269 -2.70 -19.84 8.71
CA ALA A 269 -4.07 -19.96 9.17
C ALA A 269 -4.65 -18.58 9.47
N ILE A 270 -5.91 -18.37 9.10
CA ILE A 270 -6.69 -17.21 9.54
C ILE A 270 -7.06 -17.44 11.00
N LEU A 271 -6.64 -16.52 11.86
CA LEU A 271 -6.92 -16.56 13.29
C LEU A 271 -8.03 -15.56 13.61
N GLY A 272 -8.95 -15.95 14.49
CA GLY A 272 -9.96 -15.02 14.98
C GLY A 272 -10.57 -15.47 16.29
N GLU A 273 -11.28 -14.56 16.96
CA GLU A 273 -11.88 -14.80 18.26
C GLU A 273 -13.28 -15.41 18.14
N ALA A 274 -13.65 -16.25 19.11
CA ALA A 274 -14.97 -16.85 19.15
C ALA A 274 -16.09 -15.79 19.27
N ASN A 275 -17.17 -16.02 18.54
CA ASN A 275 -18.36 -15.15 18.43
C ASN A 275 -18.06 -13.76 17.84
N THR A 276 -17.05 -13.68 16.98
CA THR A 276 -16.75 -12.46 16.20
C THR A 276 -16.98 -12.70 14.71
N VAL A 277 -16.89 -11.63 13.92
CA VAL A 277 -17.03 -11.67 12.46
C VAL A 277 -15.74 -11.13 11.84
N VAL A 278 -15.28 -11.83 10.82
CA VAL A 278 -14.22 -11.35 9.93
C VAL A 278 -14.76 -11.29 8.51
N TYR A 279 -14.36 -10.28 7.76
CA TYR A 279 -14.64 -10.17 6.33
C TYR A 279 -13.40 -10.61 5.57
N LEU A 280 -13.58 -11.54 4.64
CA LEU A 280 -12.49 -12.02 3.79
C LEU A 280 -12.61 -11.38 2.41
N LYS A 281 -11.53 -10.75 1.94
CA LYS A 281 -11.44 -10.19 0.59
C LYS A 281 -10.36 -10.96 -0.16
N PRO A 282 -10.72 -11.92 -1.02
CA PRO A 282 -9.72 -12.67 -1.75
C PRO A 282 -9.10 -11.86 -2.88
N PHE A 283 -7.83 -12.13 -3.14
CA PHE A 283 -7.09 -11.54 -4.25
C PHE A 283 -6.07 -12.54 -4.81
N ILE A 284 -5.66 -12.32 -6.06
CA ILE A 284 -4.55 -13.05 -6.67
C ILE A 284 -3.26 -12.55 -6.02
N THR A 285 -2.46 -13.45 -5.46
CA THR A 285 -1.14 -13.14 -4.90
C THR A 285 -0.05 -13.81 -5.71
N ARG A 286 1.09 -13.15 -5.84
CA ARG A 286 2.21 -13.62 -6.65
C ARG A 286 3.53 -13.51 -5.88
N GLU A 287 4.35 -14.56 -5.98
CA GLU A 287 5.64 -14.63 -5.29
C GLU A 287 6.76 -14.12 -6.21
N TYR A 288 7.43 -13.03 -5.83
CA TYR A 288 8.50 -12.39 -6.59
C TYR A 288 9.84 -12.46 -5.86
N PRO A 289 11.00 -12.37 -6.57
CA PRO A 289 12.29 -12.20 -5.93
C PRO A 289 12.30 -10.88 -5.15
N ALA A 290 12.49 -10.93 -3.83
CA ALA A 290 12.21 -9.77 -2.98
C ALA A 290 13.12 -8.58 -3.29
N LEU A 291 14.40 -8.84 -3.54
CA LEU A 291 15.37 -7.80 -3.93
C LEU A 291 14.97 -7.10 -5.22
N ALA A 292 14.53 -7.87 -6.23
CA ALA A 292 14.14 -7.32 -7.53
C ALA A 292 12.86 -6.47 -7.40
N TYR A 293 11.89 -6.95 -6.63
CA TYR A 293 10.64 -6.22 -6.39
C TYR A 293 10.87 -4.92 -5.59
N ALA A 294 11.68 -4.96 -4.54
CA ALA A 294 12.01 -3.75 -3.79
C ALA A 294 12.83 -2.74 -4.61
N ARG A 295 13.76 -3.20 -5.47
CA ARG A 295 14.48 -2.32 -6.41
C ARG A 295 13.63 -1.78 -7.55
N LEU A 296 12.53 -2.46 -7.89
CA LEU A 296 11.52 -1.93 -8.80
C LEU A 296 10.77 -0.76 -8.14
N GLN A 297 10.41 -0.90 -6.86
CA GLN A 297 9.75 0.16 -6.09
C GLN A 297 10.65 1.38 -5.86
N ASP A 298 11.88 1.13 -5.39
CA ASP A 298 12.91 2.14 -5.20
C ASP A 298 14.27 1.64 -5.74
N PRO A 299 14.67 2.09 -6.95
CA PRO A 299 15.95 1.72 -7.52
C PRO A 299 17.16 2.22 -6.71
N GLN A 300 16.98 3.25 -5.88
CA GLN A 300 18.05 3.89 -5.12
C GLN A 300 18.26 3.28 -3.73
N ASP A 301 17.27 2.58 -3.17
CA ASP A 301 17.31 2.09 -1.79
C ASP A 301 18.48 1.11 -1.56
N ALA A 302 19.48 1.57 -0.82
CA ALA A 302 20.67 0.80 -0.48
C ALA A 302 20.42 -0.25 0.62
N SER A 303 19.31 -0.16 1.36
CA SER A 303 19.00 -1.03 2.50
C SER A 303 18.42 -2.39 2.11
N VAL A 304 17.96 -2.53 0.86
CA VAL A 304 17.31 -3.73 0.31
C VAL A 304 18.19 -5.00 0.31
N ALA A 305 19.50 -4.87 0.51
CA ALA A 305 20.42 -6.02 0.52
C ALA A 305 20.10 -7.08 1.60
N GLN A 306 19.20 -6.81 2.55
CA GLN A 306 18.81 -7.71 3.64
C GLN A 306 17.40 -8.29 3.53
N THR A 307 16.69 -8.11 2.39
CA THR A 307 15.38 -8.73 2.21
C THR A 307 15.50 -10.26 2.10
N GLY A 308 14.46 -10.99 2.49
CA GLY A 308 14.36 -12.43 2.22
C GLY A 308 14.51 -12.75 0.72
N GLU A 309 14.62 -14.02 0.36
CA GLU A 309 14.81 -14.40 -1.06
C GLU A 309 13.55 -14.12 -1.91
N TRP A 310 12.37 -14.31 -1.31
CA TRP A 310 11.07 -14.23 -1.98
C TRP A 310 10.08 -13.42 -1.14
N THR A 311 9.13 -12.76 -1.81
CA THR A 311 8.05 -12.01 -1.16
C THR A 311 6.74 -12.20 -1.92
N TRP A 312 5.64 -12.30 -1.19
CA TRP A 312 4.29 -12.37 -1.75
C TRP A 312 3.71 -10.99 -1.90
N ILE A 313 3.22 -10.68 -3.10
CA ILE A 313 2.65 -9.39 -3.44
C ILE A 313 1.19 -9.60 -3.83
N ALA A 314 0.31 -8.89 -3.12
CA ALA A 314 -1.11 -8.81 -3.46
C ALA A 314 -1.30 -8.15 -4.84
N GLY A 315 -2.20 -8.72 -5.61
CA GLY A 315 -2.62 -8.21 -6.91
C GLY A 315 -4.13 -8.05 -6.96
N GLU A 316 -4.73 -8.51 -8.05
CA GLU A 316 -6.10 -8.21 -8.42
C GLU A 316 -7.11 -8.92 -7.50
N PRO A 317 -8.20 -8.25 -7.11
CA PRO A 317 -9.26 -8.85 -6.30
C PRO A 317 -10.04 -9.91 -7.08
N ILE A 318 -10.59 -10.89 -6.36
CA ILE A 318 -11.44 -11.94 -6.94
C ILE A 318 -12.90 -11.63 -6.64
N GLU A 319 -13.63 -11.21 -7.67
CA GLU A 319 -15.02 -10.74 -7.55
C GLU A 319 -16.06 -11.78 -7.96
N ASP A 320 -15.66 -12.75 -8.79
CA ASP A 320 -16.56 -13.75 -9.36
C ASP A 320 -16.35 -15.13 -8.71
N ALA A 321 -16.59 -15.24 -7.41
CA ALA A 321 -16.49 -16.50 -6.69
C ALA A 321 -17.53 -16.62 -5.56
N THR A 322 -17.67 -17.82 -5.01
CA THR A 322 -18.40 -18.08 -3.75
C THR A 322 -17.44 -18.68 -2.75
N LEU A 323 -17.43 -18.17 -1.53
CA LEU A 323 -16.63 -18.73 -0.45
C LEU A 323 -17.37 -19.92 0.17
N GLU A 324 -16.70 -21.04 0.29
CA GLU A 324 -17.22 -22.22 0.98
C GLU A 324 -16.51 -22.41 2.31
N GLN A 325 -17.30 -22.59 3.37
CA GLN A 325 -16.81 -23.09 4.64
C GLN A 325 -16.84 -24.61 4.61
N VAL A 326 -15.70 -25.25 4.88
CA VAL A 326 -15.52 -26.70 4.74
C VAL A 326 -14.94 -27.28 6.03
N SER A 327 -15.41 -28.47 6.43
CA SER A 327 -14.80 -29.29 7.47
C SER A 327 -14.57 -30.70 6.94
N GLY A 328 -13.30 -31.06 6.74
CA GLY A 328 -12.94 -32.27 5.99
C GLY A 328 -13.40 -32.16 4.53
N GLU A 329 -14.23 -33.11 4.08
CA GLU A 329 -14.81 -33.11 2.73
C GLU A 329 -16.23 -32.50 2.68
N ARG A 330 -16.79 -32.10 3.83
CA ARG A 330 -18.15 -31.59 3.93
C ARG A 330 -18.19 -30.07 3.85
N VAL A 331 -18.96 -29.55 2.90
CA VAL A 331 -19.33 -28.13 2.85
C VAL A 331 -20.35 -27.84 3.96
N LEU A 332 -20.01 -26.91 4.85
CA LEU A 332 -20.84 -26.46 5.96
C LEU A 332 -21.72 -25.27 5.57
N ALA A 333 -21.18 -24.33 4.80
CA ALA A 333 -21.87 -23.13 4.35
C ALA A 333 -21.29 -22.62 3.03
N GLN A 334 -22.12 -21.93 2.25
CA GLN A 334 -21.73 -21.14 1.10
C GLN A 334 -22.04 -19.68 1.41
N ILE A 335 -21.03 -18.82 1.27
CA ILE A 335 -21.08 -17.42 1.65
C ILE A 335 -20.93 -16.62 0.36
N PRO A 336 -21.94 -15.81 -0.03
CA PRO A 336 -21.87 -14.98 -1.22
C PRO A 336 -20.96 -13.78 -1.00
N LEU A 337 -20.38 -13.27 -2.09
CA LEU A 337 -19.68 -12.00 -2.08
C LEU A 337 -20.71 -10.86 -1.98
N GLN A 338 -20.48 -9.89 -1.10
CA GLN A 338 -21.39 -8.76 -0.91
C GLN A 338 -20.62 -7.45 -0.68
N GLY A 339 -21.26 -6.32 -1.00
CA GLY A 339 -20.78 -4.98 -0.68
C GLY A 339 -21.24 -4.55 0.72
N TYR A 340 -20.39 -3.78 1.41
CA TYR A 340 -20.66 -3.27 2.75
C TYR A 340 -20.42 -1.76 2.83
N THR A 341 -21.21 -1.09 3.66
CA THR A 341 -21.03 0.32 4.05
C THR A 341 -20.54 0.38 5.48
N VAL A 342 -19.53 1.21 5.74
CA VAL A 342 -19.03 1.49 7.08
C VAL A 342 -19.56 2.83 7.56
N ILE A 343 -20.28 2.80 8.67
CA ILE A 343 -20.87 3.99 9.30
C ILE A 343 -20.16 4.22 10.61
N GLN A 344 -19.75 5.46 10.87
CA GLN A 344 -19.19 5.84 12.17
C GLN A 344 -20.33 5.99 13.19
N THR A 345 -20.21 5.30 14.32
CA THR A 345 -21.22 5.40 15.38
C THR A 345 -21.19 6.80 16.01
N PRO A 346 -22.34 7.51 16.10
CA PRO A 346 -22.38 8.82 16.74
C PRO A 346 -22.07 8.72 18.24
N GLY A 347 -21.01 9.38 18.72
CA GLY A 347 -20.64 9.38 20.14
C GLY A 347 -19.23 9.89 20.42
N GLY A 348 -18.90 10.07 21.70
CA GLY A 348 -17.54 10.47 22.15
C GLY A 348 -16.50 9.34 22.03
N ASP A 349 -16.95 8.10 21.87
CA ASP A 349 -16.11 6.95 21.58
C ASP A 349 -16.19 6.67 20.07
N TYR A 350 -15.07 6.80 19.36
CA TYR A 350 -14.97 6.59 17.91
C TYR A 350 -15.20 5.11 17.53
N GLY A 351 -16.47 4.70 17.40
CA GLY A 351 -16.90 3.36 16.96
C GLY A 351 -17.31 3.32 15.48
N TYR A 352 -17.44 2.11 14.93
CA TYR A 352 -17.95 1.87 13.57
C TYR A 352 -18.93 0.70 13.56
N GLU A 353 -19.86 0.75 12.61
CA GLU A 353 -20.76 -0.34 12.27
C GLU A 353 -20.62 -0.66 10.78
N ILE A 354 -20.57 -1.95 10.45
CA ILE A 354 -20.48 -2.43 9.07
C ILE A 354 -21.85 -2.99 8.70
N LEU A 355 -22.50 -2.36 7.72
CA LEU A 355 -23.81 -2.74 7.22
C LEU A 355 -23.70 -3.34 5.82
N GLU A 356 -24.51 -4.35 5.52
CA GLU A 356 -24.69 -4.83 4.14
C GLU A 356 -25.25 -3.70 3.27
N TYR A 357 -24.64 -3.46 2.12
CA TYR A 357 -25.06 -2.38 1.21
C TYR A 357 -26.40 -2.72 0.56
N ASP A 358 -27.38 -1.82 0.68
CA ASP A 358 -28.67 -1.91 0.00
C ASP A 358 -28.96 -0.65 -0.81
N SER A 359 -28.91 -0.79 -2.15
CA SER A 359 -29.23 0.27 -3.11
C SER A 359 -30.64 0.88 -2.95
N ARG A 360 -31.57 0.19 -2.28
CA ARG A 360 -32.94 0.66 -2.03
C ARG A 360 -33.04 1.61 -0.83
N THR A 361 -32.01 1.67 0.01
CA THR A 361 -31.95 2.51 1.21
C THR A 361 -30.69 3.37 1.22
N PRO A 362 -30.51 4.27 0.22
CA PRO A 362 -29.30 5.07 0.09
C PRO A 362 -29.08 6.05 1.26
N GLU A 363 -30.10 6.34 2.06
CA GLU A 363 -29.94 7.18 3.26
C GLU A 363 -29.25 6.45 4.42
N ILE A 364 -29.34 5.12 4.45
CA ILE A 364 -28.69 4.28 5.47
C ILE A 364 -27.35 3.78 4.94
N THR A 365 -27.34 3.27 3.71
CA THR A 365 -26.15 2.72 3.04
C THR A 365 -25.83 3.53 1.79
N PRO A 366 -25.25 4.74 1.92
CA PRO A 366 -25.08 5.67 0.79
C PRO A 366 -24.06 5.22 -0.26
N ARG A 367 -23.15 4.31 0.10
CA ARG A 367 -22.06 3.86 -0.78
C ARG A 367 -21.55 2.48 -0.38
N VAL A 368 -20.89 1.80 -1.30
CA VAL A 368 -20.08 0.62 -0.99
C VAL A 368 -18.70 1.09 -0.54
N ASP A 369 -18.30 0.77 0.68
CA ASP A 369 -16.96 1.06 1.21
C ASP A 369 -15.98 -0.08 0.93
N PHE A 370 -16.44 -1.34 0.95
CA PHE A 370 -15.67 -2.49 0.50
C PHE A 370 -16.57 -3.66 0.10
N VAL A 371 -16.00 -4.64 -0.60
CA VAL A 371 -16.67 -5.89 -1.02
C VAL A 371 -15.93 -7.08 -0.40
N GLY A 372 -16.64 -8.06 0.14
CA GLY A 372 -16.03 -9.24 0.79
C GLY A 372 -17.03 -10.31 1.24
N TYR A 373 -16.50 -11.38 1.84
CA TYR A 373 -17.29 -12.48 2.41
C TYR A 373 -17.38 -12.33 3.92
N ARG A 374 -18.60 -12.21 4.44
CA ARG A 374 -18.83 -12.16 5.89
C ARG A 374 -18.74 -13.56 6.50
N LEU A 375 -17.69 -13.80 7.26
CA LEU A 375 -17.42 -15.08 7.90
C LEU A 375 -17.63 -14.98 9.43
N PRO A 376 -18.77 -15.47 9.96
CA PRO A 376 -18.98 -15.54 11.39
C PRO A 376 -18.14 -16.68 12.01
N LEU A 377 -17.41 -16.36 13.08
CA LEU A 377 -16.54 -17.30 13.79
C LEU A 377 -17.26 -17.87 15.01
N ALA A 378 -17.94 -19.00 14.82
CA ALA A 378 -18.72 -19.63 15.88
C ALA A 378 -17.84 -20.37 16.91
N SER A 379 -18.25 -20.36 18.18
CA SER A 379 -17.50 -20.96 19.29
C SER A 379 -17.50 -22.51 19.30
N ASP A 380 -18.47 -23.12 18.62
CA ASP A 380 -18.65 -24.56 18.47
C ASP A 380 -17.79 -25.16 17.33
N ASN A 381 -17.47 -24.37 16.30
CA ASN A 381 -16.61 -24.76 15.18
C ASN A 381 -15.22 -24.11 15.27
N ARG A 382 -14.35 -24.67 16.10
CA ARG A 382 -13.04 -24.08 16.40
C ARG A 382 -11.99 -24.23 15.30
N THR A 383 -12.19 -25.16 14.37
CA THR A 383 -11.24 -25.40 13.29
C THR A 383 -11.98 -25.88 12.05
N PHE A 384 -11.86 -25.10 10.98
CA PHE A 384 -12.41 -25.41 9.67
C PHE A 384 -11.50 -24.85 8.59
N SER A 385 -11.87 -24.99 7.33
CA SER A 385 -11.17 -24.36 6.22
C SER A 385 -12.15 -23.56 5.37
N VAL A 386 -11.64 -22.55 4.68
CA VAL A 386 -12.38 -21.83 3.66
C VAL A 386 -11.71 -22.05 2.32
N GLN A 387 -12.49 -22.10 1.25
CA GLN A 387 -12.00 -22.21 -0.12
C GLN A 387 -12.93 -21.44 -1.05
N LEU A 388 -12.43 -21.00 -2.21
CA LEU A 388 -13.25 -20.34 -3.21
C LEU A 388 -13.72 -21.31 -4.28
N ARG A 389 -14.97 -21.17 -4.69
CA ARG A 389 -15.55 -21.89 -5.83
C ARG A 389 -15.87 -20.90 -6.95
N SER A 390 -15.45 -21.22 -8.17
CA SER A 390 -15.76 -20.46 -9.37
C SER A 390 -17.23 -20.59 -9.78
N PRO A 391 -17.73 -19.72 -10.68
CA PRO A 391 -19.08 -19.82 -11.21
C PRO A 391 -19.34 -21.15 -11.96
N ASP A 392 -18.29 -21.73 -12.55
CA ASP A 392 -18.32 -23.05 -13.20
C ASP A 392 -18.37 -24.23 -12.22
N GLY A 393 -18.38 -23.93 -10.91
CA GLY A 393 -18.43 -24.92 -9.85
C GLY A 393 -17.09 -25.57 -9.52
N MET A 394 -15.97 -25.07 -10.05
CA MET A 394 -14.62 -25.60 -9.73
C MET A 394 -14.03 -24.91 -8.50
N VAL A 395 -13.33 -25.65 -7.65
CA VAL A 395 -12.58 -25.04 -6.53
C VAL A 395 -11.35 -24.33 -7.12
N LEU A 396 -11.15 -23.06 -6.77
CA LEU A 396 -10.00 -22.30 -7.20
C LEU A 396 -8.74 -22.85 -6.51
N ALA A 397 -7.71 -23.14 -7.32
CA ALA A 397 -6.44 -23.66 -6.82
C ALA A 397 -5.82 -22.69 -5.80
N ASP A 398 -5.20 -23.25 -4.76
CA ASP A 398 -4.51 -22.50 -3.70
C ASP A 398 -5.37 -21.48 -2.93
N SER A 399 -6.71 -21.57 -3.04
CA SER A 399 -7.66 -20.77 -2.26
C SER A 399 -7.93 -21.31 -0.86
N SER A 400 -7.56 -22.57 -0.58
CA SER A 400 -7.85 -23.18 0.72
C SER A 400 -7.05 -22.50 1.83
N ARG A 401 -7.72 -22.11 2.92
CA ARG A 401 -7.09 -21.59 4.13
C ARG A 401 -7.70 -22.20 5.37
N ALA A 402 -6.84 -22.64 6.29
CA ALA A 402 -7.30 -23.06 7.61
C ALA A 402 -7.79 -21.84 8.40
N VAL A 403 -8.92 -21.97 9.07
CA VAL A 403 -9.45 -20.98 10.01
C VAL A 403 -9.42 -21.60 11.40
N ARG A 404 -8.79 -20.90 12.34
CA ARG A 404 -8.71 -21.33 13.74
C ARG A 404 -9.34 -20.28 14.61
N VAL A 405 -10.39 -20.68 15.32
CA VAL A 405 -11.09 -19.83 16.26
C VAL A 405 -10.49 -20.04 17.64
N SER A 406 -9.91 -18.99 18.21
CA SER A 406 -9.38 -19.03 19.57
C SER A 406 -10.55 -19.19 20.55
N GLY A 407 -10.48 -20.26 21.34
CA GLY A 407 -11.41 -20.44 22.45
C GLY A 407 -11.01 -19.59 23.64
N THR A 408 -11.98 -19.16 24.44
CA THR A 408 -11.70 -18.59 25.76
C THR A 408 -11.20 -19.71 26.68
N THR A 409 -9.90 -19.74 26.97
CA THR A 409 -9.36 -20.66 27.99
C THR A 409 -9.87 -20.21 29.36
N SER A 410 -10.53 -21.12 30.08
CA SER A 410 -11.07 -20.81 31.41
C SER A 410 -9.95 -20.32 32.35
N PRO A 411 -10.12 -19.18 33.06
CA PRO A 411 -9.15 -18.69 34.03
C PRO A 411 -8.79 -19.74 35.10
N LEU A 412 -9.72 -20.63 35.44
CA LEU A 412 -9.49 -21.74 36.37
C LEU A 412 -8.44 -22.73 35.83
N VAL A 413 -8.47 -23.03 34.53
CA VAL A 413 -7.51 -23.94 33.89
C VAL A 413 -6.11 -23.31 33.88
N LEU A 414 -6.01 -22.02 33.53
CA LEU A 414 -4.75 -21.28 33.62
C LEU A 414 -4.22 -21.20 35.06
N GLY A 415 -5.11 -21.03 36.03
CA GLY A 415 -4.79 -21.07 37.45
C GLY A 415 -4.23 -22.42 37.89
N ILE A 416 -4.85 -23.53 37.49
CA ILE A 416 -4.37 -24.88 37.80
C ILE A 416 -2.99 -25.14 37.17
N ILE A 417 -2.79 -24.75 35.91
CA ILE A 417 -1.49 -24.91 35.22
C ILE A 417 -0.39 -24.08 35.92
N SER A 418 -0.75 -22.91 36.44
CA SER A 418 0.18 -22.05 37.17
C SER A 418 0.55 -22.61 38.56
N LEU A 419 -0.29 -23.47 39.14
CA LEU A 419 -0.04 -24.16 40.42
C LEU A 419 0.76 -25.46 40.26
N LEU A 420 0.92 -26.00 39.04
CA LEU A 420 1.66 -27.25 38.80
C LEU A 420 3.10 -27.25 39.38
N PRO A 421 3.92 -26.19 39.21
CA PRO A 421 5.26 -26.15 39.79
C PRO A 421 5.25 -26.22 41.32
N LEU A 422 4.24 -25.61 41.96
CA LEU A 422 4.09 -25.64 43.42
C LEU A 422 3.65 -27.02 43.91
N LEU A 423 2.74 -27.68 43.17
CA LEU A 423 2.31 -29.04 43.48
C LEU A 423 3.45 -30.06 43.30
N VAL A 424 4.25 -29.91 42.23
CA VAL A 424 5.46 -30.72 42.02
C VAL A 424 6.48 -30.46 43.14
N GLY A 425 6.72 -29.19 43.50
CA GLY A 425 7.60 -28.82 44.60
C GLY A 425 7.16 -29.42 45.94
N ALA A 426 5.87 -29.33 46.26
CA ALA A 426 5.30 -29.95 47.47
C ALA A 426 5.43 -31.47 47.45
N GLY A 427 5.20 -32.12 46.30
CA GLY A 427 5.38 -33.56 46.14
C GLY A 427 6.84 -34.00 46.35
N VAL A 428 7.80 -33.25 45.83
CA VAL A 428 9.24 -33.51 46.03
C VAL A 428 9.63 -33.36 47.50
N LEU A 429 9.13 -32.31 48.18
CA LEU A 429 9.38 -32.10 49.61
C LEU A 429 8.79 -33.23 50.46
N TRP A 430 7.55 -33.64 50.18
CA TRP A 430 6.90 -34.74 50.87
C TRP A 430 7.61 -36.09 50.65
N TRP A 431 8.04 -36.37 49.41
CA TRP A 431 8.81 -37.57 49.09
C TRP A 431 10.16 -37.60 49.83
N ARG A 432 10.83 -36.44 49.92
CA ARG A 432 12.07 -36.29 50.67
C ARG A 432 11.86 -36.52 52.17
N GLU A 433 10.79 -36.00 52.74
CA GLU A 433 10.44 -36.23 54.15
C GLU A 433 10.23 -37.72 54.43
N GLN A 434 9.50 -38.44 53.57
CA GLN A 434 9.31 -39.89 53.74
C GLN A 434 10.63 -40.67 53.72
N GLN A 435 11.54 -40.37 52.79
CA GLN A 435 12.86 -41.01 52.77
C GLN A 435 13.66 -40.71 54.05
N THR A 436 13.66 -39.46 54.53
CA THR A 436 14.35 -39.13 55.78
C THR A 436 13.71 -39.76 57.02
N SER A 437 12.39 -39.99 57.00
CA SER A 437 11.68 -40.66 58.11
C SER A 437 11.95 -42.17 58.15
N GLN A 438 12.09 -42.82 56.99
CA GLN A 438 12.47 -44.23 56.89
C GLN A 438 13.91 -44.46 57.36
N LEU A 439 14.85 -43.59 56.96
CA LEU A 439 16.24 -43.65 57.43
C LEU A 439 16.35 -43.49 58.95
N LYS A 440 15.56 -42.59 59.56
CA LYS A 440 15.51 -42.43 61.03
C LYS A 440 14.89 -43.62 61.75
N SER A 441 14.00 -44.39 61.10
CA SER A 441 13.43 -45.60 61.69
C SER A 441 14.36 -46.82 61.57
N GLU A 442 15.26 -46.85 60.58
CA GLU A 442 16.30 -47.88 60.46
C GLU A 442 17.47 -47.65 61.42
N ASP A 443 17.83 -46.40 61.74
CA ASP A 443 18.85 -46.08 62.75
C ASP A 443 18.36 -46.26 64.21
N ALA A 444 17.05 -46.49 64.41
CA ALA A 444 16.42 -46.65 65.74
C ALA A 444 16.00 -48.10 66.06
N ALA A 445 16.27 -49.04 65.15
CA ALA A 445 16.11 -50.49 65.33
C ALA A 445 17.49 -51.15 65.45
#